data_AF-A0A973CJ87-F1
#
_entry.id   AF-A0A973CJ87-F1
#
_cell.length_a   1.000
_cell.length_b   1.000
_cell.length_c   1.000
_cell.angle_alpha   90.00
_cell.angle_beta   90.00
_cell.angle_gamma   90.00
#
_symmetry.space_group_name_H-M   'P 1'
#
loop_
_entity.id
_entity.type
_entity.pdbx_description
1 polymer ?
#
loop_
_entity_poly.entity_id
_entity_poly.type
_entity_poly.pdbx_seq_one_letter_code
_entity_poly.pdbx_strand_id
1 'polypeptide(L)'
;MNKTLSIWAVLLGFFIDFIGTEVFFTVLYSLAHLSGADVKTLYYNPLYQIYAFCMGMGFVSLGGLCAAARAKFNPILHGCMVGLFSELYFLSQIMNKGIGDSKLIVICLGLLLSIPMGALGGFIYKKLQRT
;
A
#
# COMPACT_ATOMS: atom_id res chain seq x y z
N MET A 1 -1.79 -32.11 0.07
CA MET A 1 -1.08 -30.83 0.31
C MET A 1 -2.03 -29.88 1.03
N ASN A 2 -1.68 -29.42 2.23
CA ASN A 2 -2.48 -28.45 2.98
C ASN A 2 -2.57 -27.14 2.18
N LYS A 3 -3.78 -26.79 1.73
CA LYS A 3 -4.11 -25.53 1.05
C LYS A 3 -4.42 -24.46 2.10
N THR A 4 -3.46 -24.14 2.95
CA THR A 4 -3.63 -23.12 3.99
C THR A 4 -3.10 -21.77 3.51
N LEU A 5 -3.86 -20.72 3.80
CA LEU A 5 -3.42 -19.33 3.65
C LEU A 5 -2.24 -19.11 4.61
N SER A 6 -1.11 -18.63 4.09
CA SER A 6 0.06 -18.33 4.90
C SER A 6 -0.03 -16.91 5.44
N ILE A 7 -0.49 -16.77 6.68
CA ILE A 7 -0.55 -15.48 7.39
C ILE A 7 0.82 -14.80 7.40
N TRP A 8 1.91 -15.55 7.61
CA TRP A 8 3.27 -15.03 7.59
C TRP A 8 3.66 -14.38 6.26
N ALA A 9 3.21 -14.94 5.15
CA ALA A 9 3.47 -14.37 3.83
C ALA A 9 2.72 -13.05 3.64
N VAL A 10 1.46 -12.99 4.10
CA VAL A 10 0.66 -11.76 4.05
C VAL A 10 1.27 -10.67 4.94
N LEU A 11 1.67 -11.01 6.17
CA LEU A 11 2.33 -10.09 7.10
C LEU A 11 3.62 -9.52 6.52
N LEU A 12 4.44 -10.34 5.85
CA LEU A 12 5.65 -9.87 5.18
C LEU A 12 5.32 -8.84 4.09
N GLY A 13 4.33 -9.12 3.25
CA GLY A 13 3.90 -8.20 2.21
C GLY A 13 3.36 -6.88 2.78
N PHE A 14 2.57 -6.95 3.83
CA PHE A 14 2.06 -5.78 4.55
C PHE A 14 3.19 -4.95 5.18
N PHE A 15 4.22 -5.60 5.76
CA PHE A 15 5.38 -4.89 6.33
C PHE A 15 6.16 -4.09 5.29
N ILE A 16 6.27 -4.61 4.06
CA ILE A 16 6.94 -3.91 2.96
C ILE A 16 6.17 -2.66 2.57
N ASP A 17 4.84 -2.77 2.49
CA ASP A 17 3.97 -1.64 2.19
C ASP A 17 4.01 -0.57 3.31
N PHE A 18 4.00 -1.02 4.56
CA PHE A 18 4.15 -0.16 5.72
C PHE A 18 5.47 0.64 5.69
N ILE A 19 6.60 -0.03 5.47
CA ILE A 19 7.91 0.64 5.38
C ILE A 19 7.91 1.65 4.24
N GLY A 20 7.36 1.30 3.08
CA GLY A 20 7.26 2.21 1.94
C GLY A 20 6.48 3.48 2.25
N THR A 21 5.38 3.33 3.01
CA THR A 21 4.55 4.44 3.47
C THR A 21 5.31 5.35 4.46
N GLU A 22 6.07 4.78 5.41
CA GLU A 22 6.88 5.56 6.35
C GLU A 22 8.04 6.31 5.66
N VAL A 23 8.68 5.69 4.66
CA VAL A 23 9.70 6.34 3.82
C VAL A 23 9.09 7.52 3.08
N PHE A 24 7.90 7.35 2.50
CA PHE A 24 7.19 8.44 1.82
C PHE A 24 6.93 9.63 2.76
N PHE A 25 6.40 9.37 3.96
CA PHE A 25 6.18 10.45 4.93
C PHE A 25 7.48 11.14 5.33
N THR A 26 8.56 10.38 5.53
CA THR A 26 9.89 10.93 5.85
C THR A 26 10.41 11.87 4.76
N VAL A 27 10.25 11.49 3.48
CA VAL A 27 10.59 12.35 2.35
C VAL A 27 9.71 13.60 2.33
N LEU A 28 8.41 13.46 2.57
CA LEU A 28 7.46 14.58 2.61
C LEU A 28 7.82 15.59 3.71
N TYR A 29 8.14 15.12 4.92
CA TYR A 29 8.59 15.97 6.03
C TYR A 29 9.91 16.67 5.72
N SER A 30 10.86 15.97 5.09
CA SER A 30 12.15 16.55 4.69
C SER A 30 11.96 17.66 3.66
N LEU A 31 11.09 17.44 2.66
CA LEU A 31 10.75 18.45 1.65
C LEU A 31 10.02 19.65 2.24
N ALA A 32 9.12 19.43 3.20
CA ALA A 32 8.46 20.50 3.93
C ALA A 32 9.48 21.37 4.69
N HIS A 33 10.42 20.73 5.39
CA HIS A 33 11.48 21.42 6.11
C HIS A 33 12.40 22.24 5.18
N LEU A 34 12.80 21.66 4.04
CA LEU A 34 13.67 22.32 3.06
C LEU A 34 13.01 23.49 2.31
N SER A 35 11.69 23.41 2.09
CA SER A 35 10.93 24.45 1.38
C SER A 35 10.41 25.55 2.28
N GLY A 36 10.53 25.41 3.61
CA GLY A 36 9.93 26.33 4.59
C GLY A 36 8.40 26.33 4.58
N ALA A 37 7.77 25.36 3.90
CA ALA A 37 6.33 25.22 3.82
C ALA A 37 5.81 24.23 4.87
N ASP A 38 4.59 24.47 5.37
CA ASP A 38 3.91 23.51 6.23
C ASP A 38 3.62 22.21 5.47
N VAL A 39 3.72 21.07 6.16
CA VAL A 39 3.45 19.72 5.66
C VAL A 39 2.03 19.65 5.09
N LYS A 40 1.08 20.37 5.70
CA LYS A 40 -0.29 20.49 5.18
C LYS A 40 -0.29 21.09 3.79
N THR A 41 0.46 22.16 3.55
CA THR A 41 0.52 22.85 2.26
C THR A 41 1.10 21.94 1.16
N LEU A 42 2.13 21.16 1.47
CA LEU A 42 2.61 20.14 0.52
C LEU A 42 1.58 19.04 0.30
N TYR A 43 0.89 18.59 1.34
CA TYR A 43 -0.09 17.52 1.23
C TYR A 43 -1.34 17.89 0.42
N TYR A 44 -1.73 19.17 0.41
CA TYR A 44 -2.83 19.67 -0.43
C TYR A 44 -2.42 19.98 -1.86
N ASN A 45 -1.11 19.91 -2.18
CA ASN A 45 -0.66 20.09 -3.55
C ASN A 45 -0.98 18.83 -4.37
N PRO A 46 -1.71 18.95 -5.49
CA PRO A 46 -2.17 17.81 -6.28
C PRO A 46 -1.01 16.96 -6.83
N LEU A 47 0.16 17.55 -7.11
CA LEU A 47 1.33 16.80 -7.55
C LEU A 47 1.83 15.83 -6.47
N TYR A 48 1.82 16.26 -5.20
CA TYR A 48 2.21 15.43 -4.08
C TYR A 48 1.17 14.37 -3.75
N GLN A 49 -0.12 14.66 -3.95
CA GLN A 49 -1.18 13.66 -3.81
C GLN A 49 -1.07 12.56 -4.87
N ILE A 50 -0.81 12.93 -6.13
CA ILE A 50 -0.56 11.96 -7.20
C ILE A 50 0.70 11.15 -6.91
N TYR A 51 1.77 11.79 -6.45
CA TYR A 51 3.00 11.10 -6.07
C TYR A 51 2.78 10.13 -4.91
N ALA A 52 2.08 10.54 -3.85
CA ALA A 52 1.70 9.69 -2.72
C ALA A 52 0.91 8.46 -3.17
N PHE A 53 -0.05 8.69 -4.05
CA PHE A 53 -0.90 7.65 -4.61
C PHE A 53 -0.10 6.65 -5.47
N CYS A 54 0.77 7.12 -6.36
CA CYS A 54 1.64 6.27 -7.16
C CYS A 54 2.62 5.46 -6.29
N MET A 55 3.19 6.08 -5.26
CA MET A 55 4.07 5.40 -4.30
C MET A 55 3.32 4.32 -3.53
N GLY A 56 2.13 4.62 -3.01
CA GLY A 56 1.28 3.65 -2.32
C GLY A 56 0.93 2.45 -3.23
N MET A 57 0.49 2.70 -4.46
CA MET A 57 0.23 1.62 -5.42
C MET A 57 1.47 0.75 -5.69
N GLY A 58 2.65 1.38 -5.85
CA GLY A 58 3.89 0.67 -6.09
C GLY A 58 4.29 -0.24 -4.91
N PHE A 59 4.19 0.28 -3.69
CA PHE A 59 4.55 -0.48 -2.48
C PHE A 59 3.54 -1.58 -2.15
N VAL A 60 2.24 -1.36 -2.35
CA VAL A 60 1.22 -2.41 -2.21
C VAL A 60 1.46 -3.53 -3.23
N SER A 61 1.78 -3.21 -4.49
CA SER A 61 2.13 -4.22 -5.49
C SER A 61 3.40 -4.98 -5.15
N LEU A 62 4.43 -4.31 -4.63
CA LEU A 62 5.67 -4.95 -4.19
C LEU A 62 5.41 -5.87 -2.98
N GLY A 63 4.62 -5.41 -2.01
CA GLY A 63 4.16 -6.21 -0.87
C GLY A 63 3.39 -7.44 -1.33
N GLY A 64 2.47 -7.27 -2.29
CA GLY A 64 1.73 -8.37 -2.92
C GLY A 64 2.63 -9.37 -3.63
N LEU A 65 3.66 -8.91 -4.36
CA LEU A 65 4.67 -9.75 -5.00
C LEU A 65 5.48 -10.56 -3.96
N CYS A 66 5.90 -9.92 -2.87
CA CYS A 66 6.67 -10.59 -1.82
C CYS A 66 5.83 -11.60 -1.02
N ALA A 67 4.57 -11.28 -0.75
CA ALA A 67 3.62 -12.22 -0.15
C ALA A 67 3.38 -13.40 -1.09
N ALA A 68 3.18 -13.15 -2.38
CA ALA A 68 3.04 -14.17 -3.41
C ALA A 68 4.28 -15.07 -3.52
N ALA A 69 5.48 -14.50 -3.40
CA ALA A 69 6.74 -15.25 -3.44
C ALA A 69 6.92 -16.22 -2.27
N ARG A 70 6.29 -15.95 -1.13
CA ARG A 70 6.28 -16.81 0.05
C ARG A 70 5.03 -17.68 0.15
N ALA A 71 4.03 -17.43 -0.69
CA ALA A 71 2.79 -18.19 -0.73
C ALA A 71 2.98 -19.53 -1.44
N LYS A 72 2.74 -20.63 -0.72
CA LYS A 72 2.70 -21.98 -1.32
C LYS A 72 1.35 -22.27 -2.01
N PHE A 73 0.32 -21.49 -1.71
CA PHE A 73 -1.04 -21.66 -2.21
C PHE A 73 -1.60 -20.32 -2.69
N ASN A 74 -2.14 -20.27 -3.91
CA ASN A 74 -2.80 -19.11 -4.52
C ASN A 74 -2.09 -17.75 -4.29
N PRO A 75 -1.05 -17.43 -5.08
CA PRO A 75 -0.24 -16.22 -4.92
C PRO A 75 -1.05 -14.92 -5.11
N ILE A 76 -2.06 -14.94 -5.98
CA ILE A 76 -2.95 -13.80 -6.22
C ILE A 76 -3.77 -13.48 -4.97
N LEU A 77 -4.33 -14.50 -4.31
CA LEU A 77 -5.10 -14.32 -3.08
C LEU A 77 -4.25 -13.70 -1.97
N HIS A 78 -2.99 -14.11 -1.83
CA HIS A 78 -2.09 -13.50 -0.85
C HIS A 78 -1.81 -12.03 -1.18
N GLY A 79 -1.65 -11.71 -2.47
CA GLY A 79 -1.57 -10.33 -2.95
C GLY A 79 -2.81 -9.50 -2.58
N CYS A 80 -4.01 -10.01 -2.84
CA CYS A 80 -5.26 -9.34 -2.46
C CYS A 80 -5.33 -9.07 -0.95
N MET A 81 -4.89 -10.01 -0.13
CA MET A 81 -4.87 -9.86 1.32
C MET A 81 -3.92 -8.75 1.77
N VAL A 82 -2.75 -8.60 1.14
CA VAL A 82 -1.85 -7.45 1.42
C VAL A 82 -2.57 -6.14 1.17
N GLY A 83 -3.19 -5.98 0.00
CA GLY A 83 -3.97 -4.78 -0.34
C GLY A 83 -5.08 -4.48 0.66
N LEU A 84 -5.81 -5.51 1.11
CA LEU A 84 -6.85 -5.37 2.13
C LEU A 84 -6.28 -4.90 3.48
N PHE A 85 -5.17 -5.48 3.94
CA PHE A 85 -4.57 -5.07 5.22
C PHE A 85 -3.99 -3.65 5.18
N SER A 86 -3.35 -3.28 4.06
CA SER A 86 -2.87 -1.92 3.81
C SER A 86 -3.99 -0.88 3.90
N GLU A 87 -5.14 -1.20 3.33
CA GLU A 87 -6.33 -0.33 3.39
C GLU A 87 -6.91 -0.24 4.80
N LEU A 88 -7.07 -1.37 5.50
CA LEU A 88 -7.57 -1.38 6.87
C LEU A 88 -6.66 -0.56 7.81
N TYR A 89 -5.35 -0.64 7.61
CA TYR A 89 -4.40 0.19 8.33
C TYR A 89 -4.62 1.68 8.06
N PHE A 90 -4.72 2.09 6.80
CA PHE A 90 -5.01 3.48 6.44
C PHE A 90 -6.34 3.95 7.04
N LEU A 91 -7.41 3.16 6.90
CA LEU A 91 -8.72 3.47 7.47
C LEU A 91 -8.64 3.69 8.99
N SER A 92 -7.89 2.84 9.70
CA SER A 92 -7.70 2.95 11.14
C SER A 92 -6.95 4.23 11.55
N GLN A 93 -5.94 4.65 10.78
CA GLN A 93 -5.19 5.89 11.02
C GLN A 93 -6.09 7.12 10.86
N ILE A 94 -7.07 7.05 9.95
CA ILE A 94 -8.01 8.12 9.66
C ILE A 94 -9.09 8.23 10.73
N MET A 95 -9.69 7.10 11.11
CA MET A 95 -10.69 7.06 12.19
C MET A 95 -10.11 7.57 13.51
N ASN A 96 -8.84 7.25 13.80
CA ASN A 96 -8.17 7.69 15.01
C ASN A 96 -7.70 9.17 14.97
N LYS A 97 -7.51 9.76 13.79
CA LYS A 97 -6.93 11.12 13.64
C LYS A 97 -7.93 12.20 13.21
N GLY A 98 -9.22 11.89 13.08
CA GLY A 98 -10.28 12.89 12.86
C GLY A 98 -10.06 13.71 11.59
N ILE A 99 -10.10 13.04 10.44
CA ILE A 99 -9.73 13.61 9.15
C ILE A 99 -10.99 14.06 8.38
N GLY A 100 -11.02 15.34 7.94
CA GLY A 100 -12.16 15.94 7.23
C GLY A 100 -12.40 15.44 5.79
N ASP A 101 -13.59 15.76 5.26
CA ASP A 101 -14.25 15.20 4.07
C ASP A 101 -13.40 15.07 2.80
N SER A 102 -12.43 15.96 2.58
CA SER A 102 -11.55 15.93 1.40
C SER A 102 -10.61 14.72 1.36
N LYS A 103 -10.36 14.05 2.48
CA LYS A 103 -9.56 12.82 2.49
C LYS A 103 -10.41 11.56 2.25
N LEU A 104 -11.75 11.65 2.37
CA LEU A 104 -12.66 10.53 2.09
C LEU A 104 -12.58 10.07 0.63
N ILE A 105 -12.41 10.99 -0.31
CA ILE A 105 -12.27 10.68 -1.74
C ILE A 105 -10.95 9.96 -2.02
N VAL A 106 -9.84 10.40 -1.42
CA VAL A 106 -8.53 9.74 -1.54
C VAL A 106 -8.57 8.34 -0.92
N ILE A 107 -9.35 8.16 0.15
CA ILE A 107 -9.59 6.86 0.80
C ILE A 107 -10.43 5.94 -0.09
N CYS A 108 -11.51 6.44 -0.68
CA CYS A 108 -12.32 5.66 -1.62
C CYS A 108 -11.52 5.23 -2.87
N LEU A 109 -10.62 6.11 -3.35
CA LEU A 109 -9.69 5.78 -4.43
C LEU A 109 -8.62 4.77 -4.00
N GLY A 110 -8.11 4.87 -2.77
CA GLY A 110 -7.22 3.87 -2.18
C GLY A 110 -7.89 2.51 -2.02
N LEU A 111 -9.13 2.48 -1.50
CA LEU A 111 -9.99 1.29 -1.31
C LEU A 111 -10.30 0.55 -2.61
N LEU A 112 -10.45 1.31 -3.70
CA LEU A 112 -10.72 0.72 -5.01
C LEU A 112 -9.49 0.04 -5.61
N LEU A 113 -8.28 0.40 -5.17
CA LEU A 113 -7.06 0.10 -5.91
C LEU A 113 -6.02 -0.70 -5.13
N SER A 114 -5.98 -0.68 -3.80
CA SER A 114 -4.94 -1.44 -3.09
C SER A 114 -5.17 -2.95 -3.22
N ILE A 115 -6.42 -3.43 -3.17
CA ILE A 115 -6.73 -4.84 -3.44
C ILE A 115 -6.32 -5.26 -4.87
N PRO A 116 -6.73 -4.55 -5.96
CA PRO A 116 -6.23 -4.84 -7.31
C PRO A 116 -4.71 -4.75 -7.45
N MET A 117 -4.06 -3.77 -6.82
CA MET A 117 -2.60 -3.61 -6.89
C MET A 117 -1.85 -4.71 -6.15
N GLY A 118 -2.38 -5.17 -5.01
CA GLY A 118 -1.87 -6.35 -4.32
C GLY A 118 -2.05 -7.61 -5.19
N ALA A 119 -3.23 -7.78 -5.80
CA ALA A 119 -3.51 -8.87 -6.75
C ALA A 119 -2.56 -8.85 -7.96
N LEU A 120 -2.24 -7.65 -8.48
CA LEU A 120 -1.29 -7.46 -9.57
C LEU A 120 0.09 -7.99 -9.20
N GLY A 121 0.59 -7.69 -7.99
CA GLY A 121 1.84 -8.26 -7.48
C GLY A 121 1.83 -9.78 -7.49
N GLY A 122 0.74 -10.39 -7.01
CA GLY A 122 0.57 -11.85 -7.05
C GLY A 122 0.44 -12.43 -8.46
N PHE A 123 -0.17 -11.69 -9.39
CA PHE A 123 -0.26 -12.07 -10.79
C PHE A 123 1.11 -12.02 -11.50
N ILE A 124 1.89 -10.96 -11.28
CA ILE A 124 3.25 -10.81 -11.82
C ILE A 124 4.11 -11.99 -11.36
N TYR A 125 4.10 -12.32 -10.08
CA TYR A 125 4.83 -13.47 -9.55
C TYR A 125 4.43 -14.78 -10.23
N LYS A 126 3.12 -15.04 -10.33
CA LYS A 126 2.60 -16.24 -10.98
C LYS A 126 3.02 -16.34 -12.45
N LYS A 127 3.15 -15.21 -13.15
CA LYS A 127 3.62 -15.16 -14.54
C LYS A 127 5.12 -15.45 -14.62
N LEU A 128 5.92 -14.87 -13.72
CA LEU A 128 7.37 -15.10 -13.65
C LEU A 128 7.74 -16.57 -13.34
N GLN A 129 6.92 -17.30 -12.60
CA GLN A 129 7.14 -18.73 -12.36
C GLN A 129 6.87 -19.65 -13.56
N ARG A 130 6.24 -19.14 -14.63
CA ARG A 130 5.88 -19.92 -15.83
C ARG A 130 6.88 -19.74 -16.98
N THR A 131 7.83 -18.84 -16.83
CA THR A 131 8.99 -18.60 -17.71
C THR A 131 10.21 -19.25 -17.12
#